data_AF-A0A7Z9XPE8-F1
#
_entry.id   AF-A0A7Z9XPE8-F1
#
_cell.length_a   1.000
_cell.length_b   1.000
_cell.length_c   1.000
_cell.angle_alpha   90.00
_cell.angle_beta   90.00
_cell.angle_gamma   90.00
#
_symmetry.space_group_name_H-M   'P 1'
#
loop_
_entity.id
_entity.type
_entity.pdbx_description
1 polymer ?
#
loop_
_entity_poly.entity_id
_entity_poly.type
_entity_poly.pdbx_seq_one_letter_code
_entity_poly.pdbx_strand_id
1 'polypeptide(L)' 'CATQVALLTIYDMCKAVDRGMVIGEVQLEEKAGGKSGRWKRGDD' A
#
# COMPACT_ATOMS: atom_id res chain seq x y z
N CYS A 1 8.06 1.56 0.46
CA CYS A 1 8.33 0.50 1.46
C CYS A 1 7.42 0.61 2.70
N ALA A 2 7.11 1.80 3.23
CA ALA A 2 6.33 1.96 4.48
C ALA A 2 5.00 1.18 4.52
N THR A 3 4.13 1.34 3.51
CA THR A 3 2.82 0.67 3.45
C THR A 3 2.94 -0.85 3.53
N GLN A 4 3.89 -1.44 2.80
CA GLN A 4 4.09 -2.90 2.79
C GLN A 4 4.57 -3.42 4.14
N VAL A 5 5.48 -2.70 4.81
CA VAL A 5 5.97 -3.10 6.13
C VAL A 5 4.84 -3.06 7.17
N ALA A 6 4.02 -2.00 7.17
CA ALA A 6 2.88 -1.90 8.07
C ALA A 6 1.86 -3.05 7.85
N LEU A 7 1.57 -3.38 6.58
CA LEU A 7 0.67 -4.49 6.24
C LEU A 7 1.23 -5.85 6.65
N LEU A 8 2.55 -6.06 6.53
CA LEU A 8 3.21 -7.27 7.02
C LEU A 8 3.13 -7.39 8.55
N THR A 9 3.21 -6.29 9.29
CA THR A 9 2.98 -6.30 10.74
C THR A 9 1.57 -6.77 11.09
N ILE A 10 0.55 -6.30 10.36
CA ILE A 10 -0.83 -6.74 10.55
C ILE A 10 -0.98 -8.23 10.23
N TYR A 11 -0.38 -8.69 9.12
CA TYR A 11 -0.35 -10.11 8.79
C TYR A 11 0.28 -10.93 9.94
N ASP A 12 1.40 -10.46 10.50
CA ASP A 12 2.07 -11.15 11.60
C ASP A 12 1.18 -11.29 12.85
N MET A 13 0.36 -10.28 13.15
CA MET A 13 -0.59 -10.33 14.27
C MET A 13 -1.76 -11.27 14.02
N CYS A 14 -2.21 -11.40 12.77
CA CYS A 14 -3.44 -12.13 12.43
C CYS A 14 -3.21 -13.55 11.85
N LYS A 15 -1.97 -13.90 11.48
CA LYS A 15 -1.62 -15.19 10.84
C LYS A 15 -2.02 -16.44 11.62
N ALA A 16 -2.28 -16.32 12.92
CA ALA A 16 -2.74 -17.44 13.75
C ALA A 16 -4.22 -17.77 13.50
N VAL A 17 -5.02 -16.78 13.09
CA VAL A 17 -6.45 -16.92 12.79
C VAL A 17 -6.64 -17.39 11.35
N ASP A 18 -5.94 -16.76 10.41
CA ASP A 18 -5.98 -17.11 9.00
C ASP A 18 -4.60 -16.94 8.36
N ARG A 19 -4.08 -18.02 7.77
CA ARG A 19 -2.80 -18.03 7.04
C ARG A 19 -2.97 -17.73 5.55
N GLY A 20 -4.20 -17.73 5.04
CA GLY A 20 -4.55 -17.43 3.65
C GLY A 20 -4.73 -15.94 3.37
N MET A 21 -4.51 -15.06 4.35
CA MET A 21 -4.65 -13.61 4.18
C MET A 21 -3.77 -13.09 3.04
N VAL A 22 -4.37 -12.29 2.15
CA VAL A 22 -3.67 -11.68 1.01
C VAL A 22 -3.61 -10.17 1.21
N ILE A 23 -2.40 -9.61 1.07
CA ILE A 23 -2.21 -8.16 0.98
C ILE A 23 -2.43 -7.73 -0.48
N GLY A 24 -3.46 -6.94 -0.74
CA GLY A 24 -3.84 -6.46 -2.08
C GLY A 24 -3.88 -4.94 -2.19
N GLU A 25 -4.13 -4.46 -3.42
CA GLU A 25 -4.42 -3.05 -3.73
C GLU A 25 -3.37 -2.03 -3.26
N VAL A 26 -2.12 -2.47 -3.09
CA VAL A 26 -1.02 -1.58 -2.69
C VAL A 26 -0.52 -0.81 -3.91
N GLN A 27 -0.86 0.47 -3.95
CA GLN A 27 -0.52 1.33 -5.08
C GLN A 27 -0.34 2.80 -4.65
N LEU A 28 0.26 3.61 -5.52
CA LEU A 28 0.41 5.05 -5.29
C LEU A 28 -0.91 5.76 -5.64
N GLU A 29 -1.49 6.52 -4.72
CA GLU A 29 -2.71 7.30 -4.98
C GLU A 29 -2.40 8.71 -5.44
N GLU A 30 -1.36 9.32 -4.88
CA GLU A 30 -0.96 10.68 -5.22
C GLU A 30 0.56 10.84 -5.04
N LYS A 31 1.15 11.68 -5.88
CA LYS A 31 2.48 12.24 -5.71
C LYS A 31 2.45 13.72 -6.07
N ALA A 32 3.06 14.54 -5.24
CA ALA A 32 3.33 15.94 -5.58
C ALA A 32 4.82 16.23 -5.55
N GLY A 33 5.28 17.05 -6.50
CA GLY A 33 6.65 17.58 -6.52
C GLY A 33 7.61 16.86 -7.47
N GLY A 34 8.76 17.51 -7.72
CA GLY A 34 9.72 17.13 -8.74
C GLY A 34 9.31 17.59 -10.15
N LYS A 35 10.11 17.24 -11.16
CA LYS A 35 9.87 17.63 -12.56
C LYS A 35 8.49 17.21 -13.09
N SER A 36 7.91 16.15 -12.53
CA SER A 36 6.60 15.61 -12.93
C SER A 36 5.41 16.37 -12.34
N GLY A 37 5.62 17.30 -11.40
CA GLY A 37 4.51 18.03 -10.78
C GLY A 37 3.61 17.15 -9.91
N ARG A 38 2.29 17.37 -9.98
CA ARG A 38 1.29 16.59 -9.26
C ARG A 38 0.75 15.49 -10.14
N TRP A 39 0.71 14.27 -9.61
CA TRP A 39 0.12 13.10 -10.21
C TRP A 39 -0.87 12.50 -9.22
N LYS A 40 -2.05 12.12 -9.69
CA LYS A 40 -3.08 11.47 -8.87
C LYS A 40 -3.75 10.37 -9.69
N ARG A 41 -4.03 9.25 -9.06
CA ARG A 41 -4.64 8.09 -9.70
C ARG A 41 -6.10 8.38 -10.06
N GLY A 42 -6.48 8.09 -11.30
CA GLY A 42 -7.85 8.28 -11.79
C GLY A 42 -8.19 9.71 -12.19
N ASP A 43 -7.21 10.62 -12.21
CA ASP A 43 -7.36 11.91 -12.87
C ASP A 43 -7.09 11.70 -14.38
N ASP A 44 -8.13 11.86 -15.22
CA ASP A 44 -8.06 12.00 -16.68
C ASP A 44 -7.87 13.48 -17.08
#